data_AF-A0A2K5YJD9-F1
#
_entry.id   AF-A0A2K5YJD9-F1
#
_cell.length_a   1.000
_cell.length_b   1.000
_cell.length_c   1.000
_cell.angle_alpha   90.00
_cell.angle_beta   90.00
_cell.angle_gamma   90.00
#
_symmetry.space_group_name_H-M   'P 1'
#
loop_
_entity.id
_entity.type
_entity.pdbx_description
1 polymer ?
#
loop_
_entity_poly.entity_id
_entity_poly.type
_entity_poly.pdbx_seq_one_letter_code
_entity_poly.pdbx_strand_id
1 'polypeptide(L)'
;RPESTGMMRSAGRRPSEADPGQGGHGAGTVQAQHLTFTAWCNSHLRKAGTQIENIDEDFRDGLKLMLLLEVISGKLDYYDSHNVNTRCQKICDQWDALGSLTHSRREALEKTEKQLEAIDQLHLEYAKRAAPFNNWMESAMEDLQDMFIVHTIEEIEGLISAHDQFKSTLPDADREREAILAIHKEAQRIAESNHIKLSGSNPYTTVTPQIINSKWEKVQQLVPKRDHALLEEQSKQQSNEHLRRQFASQANVVGPWIQTKMEEIGRISIEMNGTLEDQLSHLKQYERSIVDYKPNLDLLEQQHQLIQEALIFDNKHTNYTMEHIRVGWEQLLTTIARTINEVENQILTRDAKGISQEQMQEFRASFNHFDKDHGGALGPEEFKACLISLGYDVENDRQGEAEFNRIMSLVDPNHSGLVTFQAFIDFMSRETTDTDTADQVIASFKVLAGDKNFITAEELRRELPPDQAEYCIARMAPYQGPDAVPGALDYKSFSTALYGESDL
;
A
#
# COMPACT_ATOMS: atom_id res chain seq x y z
N ARG A 1 23.76 -52.47 37.29
CA ARG A 1 23.03 -53.70 37.68
C ARG A 1 22.35 -54.23 36.43
N PRO A 2 22.25 -55.56 36.22
CA PRO A 2 22.53 -56.65 37.16
C PRO A 2 23.80 -57.43 36.76
N GLU A 3 24.67 -57.79 37.72
CA GLU A 3 24.69 -58.99 38.56
C GLU A 3 25.60 -60.08 37.95
N SER A 4 26.78 -60.33 38.53
CA SER A 4 27.01 -61.14 39.73
C SER A 4 26.96 -62.64 39.45
N THR A 5 28.12 -63.30 39.57
CA THR A 5 28.40 -64.62 40.19
C THR A 5 29.61 -65.26 39.49
N GLY A 6 30.64 -65.77 40.15
CA GLY A 6 30.95 -65.83 41.57
C GLY A 6 32.42 -66.26 41.74
N MET A 7 33.13 -65.57 42.62
CA MET A 7 34.27 -66.16 43.33
C MET A 7 33.72 -67.22 44.30
N MET A 8 34.34 -68.39 44.36
CA MET A 8 34.45 -69.13 45.62
C MET A 8 35.88 -69.61 45.80
N ARG A 9 36.51 -68.97 46.80
CA ARG A 9 37.76 -69.38 47.45
C ARG A 9 37.49 -70.57 48.37
N SER A 10 38.55 -71.38 48.50
CA SER A 10 39.15 -71.83 49.76
C SER A 10 38.47 -72.87 50.65
N ALA A 11 39.40 -73.53 51.37
CA ALA A 11 39.26 -74.32 52.59
C ALA A 11 38.85 -75.76 52.32
N GLY A 12 39.70 -76.74 52.62
CA GLY A 12 40.37 -76.88 53.91
C GLY A 12 39.75 -78.10 54.56
N ARG A 13 40.46 -79.24 54.53
CA ARG A 13 40.05 -80.45 55.26
C ARG A 13 41.26 -81.11 55.89
N ARG A 14 41.33 -81.00 57.20
CA ARG A 14 41.75 -82.02 58.20
C ARG A 14 41.14 -81.58 59.55
N PRO A 15 41.00 -82.45 60.58
CA PRO A 15 40.91 -83.93 60.62
C PRO A 15 39.76 -84.44 61.56
N SER A 16 39.47 -85.74 61.54
CA SER A 16 39.10 -86.64 62.68
C SER A 16 38.34 -87.87 62.12
N GLU A 17 38.94 -89.07 62.10
CA GLU A 17 39.21 -90.06 63.18
C GLU A 17 38.14 -91.16 63.26
N ALA A 18 38.53 -92.34 62.79
CA ALA A 18 38.27 -93.63 63.44
C ALA A 18 39.34 -94.63 62.94
N ASP A 19 40.22 -95.03 63.85
CA ASP A 19 41.31 -96.02 63.76
C ASP A 19 40.79 -97.41 64.27
N PRO A 20 41.55 -98.53 64.39
CA PRO A 20 42.83 -98.95 63.78
C PRO A 20 42.75 -100.35 63.12
N GLY A 21 43.77 -100.70 62.33
CA GLY A 21 43.98 -102.11 61.98
C GLY A 21 45.11 -102.40 61.01
N GLN A 22 46.33 -102.50 61.56
CA GLN A 22 47.40 -103.44 61.20
C GLN A 22 47.62 -103.82 59.72
N GLY A 23 48.88 -103.66 59.27
CA GLY A 23 49.47 -104.62 58.34
C GLY A 23 50.19 -104.00 57.15
N GLY A 24 51.45 -103.61 57.35
CA GLY A 24 52.37 -103.39 56.25
C GLY A 24 52.66 -104.70 55.53
N HIS A 25 52.03 -104.92 54.37
CA HIS A 25 52.41 -105.95 53.38
C HIS A 25 51.91 -105.66 51.94
N GLY A 26 51.61 -104.39 51.59
CA GLY A 26 51.09 -104.03 50.25
C GLY A 26 51.99 -103.14 49.37
N ALA A 27 52.95 -102.41 49.96
CA ALA A 27 53.72 -101.41 49.21
C ALA A 27 54.71 -102.02 48.21
N GLY A 28 55.35 -103.14 48.55
CA GLY A 28 56.29 -103.83 47.66
C GLY A 28 55.62 -104.48 46.44
N THR A 29 54.36 -104.90 46.58
CA THR A 29 53.58 -105.56 45.52
C THR A 29 53.07 -104.55 44.49
N VAL A 30 52.63 -103.37 44.92
CA VAL A 30 52.17 -102.29 44.00
C VAL A 30 53.35 -101.71 43.21
N GLN A 31 54.49 -101.48 43.85
CA GLN A 31 55.67 -100.93 43.18
C GLN A 31 56.25 -101.91 42.15
N ALA A 32 56.23 -103.22 42.45
CA ALA A 32 56.59 -104.26 41.50
C ALA A 32 55.62 -104.36 40.32
N GLN A 33 54.30 -104.19 40.55
CA GLN A 33 53.29 -104.17 39.50
C GLN A 33 53.47 -102.96 38.56
N HIS A 34 53.72 -101.76 39.09
CA HIS A 34 54.00 -100.58 38.29
C HIS A 34 55.23 -100.77 37.41
N LEU A 35 56.35 -101.25 37.97
CA LEU A 35 57.56 -101.52 37.19
C LEU A 35 57.34 -102.56 36.08
N THR A 36 56.57 -103.61 36.38
CA THR A 36 56.24 -104.66 35.41
C THR A 36 55.35 -104.12 34.29
N PHE A 37 54.34 -103.32 34.62
CA PHE A 37 53.45 -102.70 33.64
C PHE A 37 54.19 -101.65 32.79
N THR A 38 55.04 -100.80 33.40
CA THR A 38 55.91 -99.86 32.67
C THR A 38 56.83 -100.60 31.70
N ALA A 39 57.45 -101.70 32.13
CA ALA A 39 58.30 -102.52 31.26
C ALA A 39 57.49 -103.15 30.11
N TRP A 40 56.28 -103.60 30.37
CA TRP A 40 55.37 -104.12 29.35
C TRP A 40 54.99 -103.04 28.34
N CYS A 41 54.52 -101.87 28.78
CA CYS A 41 54.23 -100.72 27.92
C CYS A 41 55.43 -100.34 27.05
N ASN A 42 56.63 -100.27 27.64
CA ASN A 42 57.86 -99.96 26.92
C ASN A 42 58.28 -101.02 25.90
N SER A 43 57.94 -102.30 26.12
CA SER A 43 58.20 -103.36 25.14
C SER A 43 57.44 -103.16 23.82
N HIS A 44 56.30 -102.45 23.89
CA HIS A 44 55.50 -102.05 22.74
C HIS A 44 55.91 -100.67 22.23
N LEU A 45 55.96 -99.65 23.09
CA LEU A 45 56.25 -98.28 22.71
C LEU A 45 57.64 -98.07 22.09
N ARG A 46 58.66 -98.84 22.50
CA ARG A 46 60.00 -98.76 21.89
C ARG A 46 60.00 -99.02 20.38
N LYS A 47 59.03 -99.79 19.88
CA LYS A 47 58.88 -100.07 18.43
C LYS A 47 58.37 -98.87 17.65
N ALA A 48 57.64 -97.96 18.32
CA ALA A 48 57.22 -96.67 17.79
C ALA A 48 58.21 -95.55 18.16
N GLY A 49 59.42 -95.89 18.62
CA GLY A 49 60.48 -94.93 18.93
C GLY A 49 60.27 -94.13 20.22
N THR A 50 59.37 -94.54 21.12
CA THR A 50 59.08 -93.82 22.38
C THR A 50 59.13 -94.74 23.61
N GLN A 51 59.13 -94.15 24.81
CA GLN A 51 59.05 -94.87 26.08
C GLN A 51 58.37 -94.02 27.17
N ILE A 52 57.93 -94.70 28.22
CA ILE A 52 57.39 -94.13 29.44
C ILE A 52 58.29 -94.48 30.62
N GLU A 53 58.48 -93.55 31.54
CA GLU A 53 59.21 -93.73 32.79
C GLU A 53 58.25 -93.69 33.97
N ASN A 54 57.26 -92.80 33.91
CA ASN A 54 56.23 -92.66 34.94
C ASN A 54 54.84 -92.73 34.30
N ILE A 55 54.11 -93.83 34.58
CA ILE A 55 52.77 -94.12 34.04
C ILE A 55 51.79 -92.94 34.24
N ASP A 56 51.80 -92.30 35.41
CA ASP A 56 50.80 -91.27 35.78
C ASP A 56 51.06 -89.90 35.14
N GLU A 57 52.31 -89.64 34.73
CA GLU A 57 52.70 -88.40 34.07
C GLU A 57 52.74 -88.57 32.56
N ASP A 58 53.35 -89.67 32.09
CA ASP A 58 53.58 -89.91 30.67
C ASP A 58 52.32 -90.28 29.88
N PHE A 59 51.27 -90.82 30.53
CA PHE A 59 49.99 -91.07 29.88
C PHE A 59 48.94 -89.98 30.12
N ARG A 60 49.28 -88.93 30.86
CA ARG A 60 48.32 -87.91 31.30
C ARG A 60 47.67 -87.17 30.14
N ASP A 61 48.41 -86.89 29.07
CA ASP A 61 47.93 -86.19 27.88
C ASP A 61 47.18 -87.10 26.88
N GLY A 62 47.16 -88.41 27.15
CA GLY A 62 46.52 -89.42 26.32
C GLY A 62 47.25 -89.77 25.01
N LEU A 63 48.29 -89.02 24.60
CA LEU A 63 48.97 -89.21 23.31
C LEU A 63 49.80 -90.50 23.30
N LYS A 64 50.63 -90.71 24.34
CA LYS A 64 51.41 -91.96 24.48
C LYS A 64 50.50 -93.17 24.73
N LEU A 65 49.34 -92.98 25.33
CA LEU A 65 48.36 -94.03 25.57
C LEU A 65 47.67 -94.47 24.27
N MET A 66 47.28 -93.50 23.42
CA MET A 66 46.78 -93.77 22.07
C MET A 66 47.82 -94.49 21.22
N LEU A 67 49.09 -94.06 21.27
CA LEU A 67 50.17 -94.71 20.54
C LEU A 67 50.43 -96.15 21.05
N LEU A 68 50.37 -96.38 22.37
CA LEU A 68 50.46 -97.72 22.95
C LEU A 68 49.30 -98.60 22.46
N LEU A 69 48.08 -98.06 22.46
CA LEU A 69 46.88 -98.72 21.94
C LEU A 69 47.01 -99.05 20.45
N GLU A 70 47.56 -98.15 19.64
CA GLU A 70 47.82 -98.34 18.20
C GLU A 70 48.88 -99.42 17.94
N VAL A 71 49.96 -99.46 18.71
CA VAL A 71 51.00 -100.49 18.57
C VAL A 71 50.51 -101.87 19.04
N ILE A 72 49.63 -101.91 20.04
CA ILE A 72 49.01 -103.16 20.52
C ILE A 72 47.92 -103.62 19.55
N SER A 73 47.07 -102.71 19.06
CA SER A 73 45.99 -103.01 18.11
C SER A 73 46.52 -103.30 16.71
N GLY A 74 47.69 -102.80 16.32
CA GLY A 74 48.36 -103.21 15.08
C GLY A 74 48.89 -104.65 15.09
N LYS A 75 48.94 -105.30 16.26
CA LYS A 75 49.37 -106.71 16.43
C LYS A 75 48.24 -107.69 16.72
N LEU A 76 47.09 -107.19 17.18
CA LEU A 76 45.86 -107.94 17.37
C LEU A 76 44.91 -107.42 16.30
N ASP A 77 44.66 -108.17 15.24
CA ASP A 77 43.56 -107.91 14.30
C ASP A 77 42.27 -107.72 15.10
N TYR A 78 42.02 -106.48 15.52
CA TYR A 78 40.88 -106.16 16.35
C TYR A 78 39.69 -106.49 15.48
N TYR A 79 38.91 -107.48 15.92
CA TYR A 79 37.94 -108.18 15.07
C TYR A 79 36.91 -107.23 14.43
N ASP A 80 36.70 -106.05 15.01
CA ASP A 80 35.76 -105.03 14.54
C ASP A 80 36.44 -103.77 13.96
N SER A 81 37.75 -103.81 13.71
CA SER A 81 38.53 -102.69 13.18
C SER A 81 37.97 -102.14 11.87
N HIS A 82 37.47 -103.01 10.98
CA HIS A 82 36.85 -102.60 9.72
C HIS A 82 35.57 -101.77 9.94
N ASN A 83 34.69 -102.16 10.87
CA ASN A 83 33.47 -101.43 11.17
C ASN A 83 33.76 -100.10 11.89
N VAL A 84 34.72 -100.09 12.83
CA VAL A 84 35.17 -98.87 13.52
C VAL A 84 35.81 -97.89 12.53
N ASN A 85 36.68 -98.36 11.64
CA ASN A 85 37.30 -97.51 10.61
C ASN A 85 36.29 -97.00 9.59
N THR A 86 35.32 -97.82 9.16
CA THR A 86 34.23 -97.39 8.28
C THR A 86 33.36 -96.33 8.97
N ARG A 87 33.08 -96.49 10.27
CA ARG A 87 32.35 -95.49 11.06
C ARG A 87 33.18 -94.20 11.24
N CYS A 88 34.47 -94.32 11.51
CA CYS A 88 35.39 -93.20 11.62
C CYS A 88 35.45 -92.40 10.31
N GLN A 89 35.58 -93.08 9.17
CA GLN A 89 35.57 -92.45 7.85
C GLN A 89 34.26 -91.69 7.59
N LYS A 90 33.10 -92.27 7.90
CA LYS A 90 31.81 -91.57 7.79
C LYS A 90 31.75 -90.30 8.65
N ILE A 91 32.35 -90.32 9.85
CA ILE A 91 32.42 -89.16 10.73
C ILE A 91 33.36 -88.10 10.13
N CYS A 92 34.52 -88.49 9.60
CA CYS A 92 35.44 -87.59 8.91
C CYS A 92 34.80 -86.96 7.66
N ASP A 93 34.16 -87.75 6.80
CA ASP A 93 33.46 -87.25 5.61
C ASP A 93 32.34 -86.26 5.99
N GLN A 94 31.60 -86.54 7.07
CA GLN A 94 30.59 -85.63 7.61
C GLN A 94 31.22 -84.36 8.19
N TRP A 95 32.37 -84.47 8.85
CA TRP A 95 33.09 -83.33 9.41
C TRP A 95 33.62 -82.40 8.31
N ASP A 96 34.18 -82.96 7.22
CA ASP A 96 34.64 -82.19 6.06
C ASP A 96 33.47 -81.53 5.32
N ALA A 97 32.35 -82.23 5.18
CA ALA A 97 31.11 -81.67 4.62
C ALA A 97 30.56 -80.53 5.51
N LEU A 98 30.55 -80.71 6.84
CA LEU A 98 30.13 -79.68 7.79
C LEU A 98 31.05 -78.45 7.73
N GLY A 99 32.36 -78.66 7.62
CA GLY A 99 33.34 -77.60 7.42
C GLY A 99 33.05 -76.80 6.15
N SER A 100 32.86 -77.49 5.02
CA SER A 100 32.51 -76.86 3.73
C SER A 100 31.19 -76.09 3.78
N LEU A 101 30.15 -76.67 4.38
CA LEU A 101 28.85 -76.02 4.56
C LEU A 101 28.94 -74.78 5.46
N THR A 102 29.74 -74.85 6.52
CA THR A 102 29.95 -73.72 7.44
C THR A 102 30.69 -72.58 6.76
N HIS A 103 31.70 -72.89 5.94
CA HIS A 103 32.41 -71.90 5.14
C HIS A 103 31.49 -71.21 4.13
N SER A 104 30.74 -72.00 3.34
CA SER A 104 29.77 -71.46 2.37
C SER A 104 28.67 -70.63 3.04
N ARG A 105 28.17 -71.07 4.20
CA ARG A 105 27.22 -70.28 5.00
C ARG A 105 27.82 -68.96 5.48
N ARG A 106 29.07 -68.96 5.95
CA ARG A 106 29.75 -67.75 6.39
C ARG A 106 29.89 -66.75 5.24
N GLU A 107 30.37 -67.18 4.09
CA GLU A 107 30.50 -66.31 2.90
C GLU A 107 29.15 -65.73 2.47
N ALA A 108 28.09 -66.53 2.48
CA ALA A 108 26.74 -66.07 2.15
C ALA A 108 26.21 -65.03 3.17
N LEU A 109 26.48 -65.24 4.46
CA LEU A 109 26.10 -64.30 5.52
C LEU A 109 26.87 -62.97 5.39
N GLU A 110 28.19 -63.02 5.24
CA GLU A 110 29.04 -61.83 5.07
C GLU A 110 28.66 -61.03 3.81
N LYS A 111 28.30 -61.72 2.71
CA LYS A 111 27.81 -61.07 1.50
C LYS A 111 26.48 -60.37 1.73
N THR A 112 25.55 -61.03 2.43
CA THR A 112 24.21 -60.47 2.71
C THR A 112 24.31 -59.30 3.68
N GLU A 113 25.17 -59.39 4.70
CA GLU A 113 25.47 -58.32 5.65
C GLU A 113 25.96 -57.06 4.93
N LYS A 114 26.97 -57.18 4.06
CA LYS A 114 27.47 -56.04 3.27
C LYS A 114 26.39 -55.39 2.39
N GLN A 115 25.45 -56.18 1.87
CA GLN A 115 24.35 -55.66 1.06
C GLN A 115 23.33 -54.90 1.92
N LEU A 116 23.04 -55.40 3.11
CA LEU A 116 22.19 -54.72 4.08
C LEU A 116 22.83 -53.42 4.59
N GLU A 117 24.14 -53.43 4.88
CA GLU A 117 24.90 -52.23 5.24
C GLU A 117 24.87 -51.17 4.14
N ALA A 118 25.03 -51.58 2.87
CA ALA A 118 24.94 -50.66 1.73
C ALA A 118 23.54 -50.03 1.59
N ILE A 119 22.49 -50.84 1.74
CA ILE A 119 21.09 -50.36 1.73
C ILE A 119 20.85 -49.38 2.88
N ASP A 120 21.31 -49.71 4.09
CA ASP A 120 21.16 -48.89 5.28
C ASP A 120 21.83 -47.52 5.13
N GLN A 121 23.04 -47.50 4.57
CA GLN A 121 23.76 -46.27 4.27
C GLN A 121 23.02 -45.41 3.23
N LEU A 122 22.46 -46.02 2.18
CA LEU A 122 21.64 -45.30 1.19
C LEU A 122 20.35 -44.76 1.82
N HIS A 123 19.70 -45.52 2.72
CA HIS A 123 18.55 -45.03 3.47
C HIS A 123 18.90 -43.82 4.34
N LEU A 124 20.05 -43.85 5.02
CA LEU A 124 20.51 -42.73 5.82
C LEU A 124 20.83 -41.50 4.94
N GLU A 125 21.47 -41.69 3.79
CA GLU A 125 21.79 -40.60 2.86
C GLU A 125 20.51 -39.96 2.29
N TYR A 126 19.54 -40.78 1.88
CA TYR A 126 18.23 -40.31 1.46
C TYR A 126 17.57 -39.46 2.56
N ALA A 127 17.56 -39.94 3.81
CA ALA A 127 16.94 -39.22 4.92
C ALA A 127 17.60 -37.86 5.19
N LYS A 128 18.94 -37.81 5.11
CA LYS A 128 19.72 -36.56 5.28
C LYS A 128 19.41 -35.51 4.23
N ARG A 129 19.16 -35.90 2.98
CA ARG A 129 18.86 -34.97 1.88
C ARG A 129 17.37 -34.65 1.75
N ALA A 130 16.50 -35.64 1.98
CA ALA A 130 15.06 -35.49 1.91
C ALA A 130 14.51 -34.52 2.96
N ALA A 131 15.06 -34.51 4.18
CA ALA A 131 14.58 -33.62 5.25
C ALA A 131 14.71 -32.12 4.91
N PRO A 132 15.90 -31.57 4.59
CA PRO A 132 16.03 -30.16 4.23
C PRO A 132 15.29 -29.83 2.92
N PHE A 133 15.29 -30.73 1.93
CA PHE A 133 14.55 -30.53 0.69
C PHE A 133 13.03 -30.45 0.93
N ASN A 134 12.50 -31.30 1.81
CA ASN A 134 11.11 -31.28 2.22
C ASN A 134 10.74 -29.95 2.91
N ASN A 135 11.60 -29.45 3.79
CA ASN A 135 11.38 -28.16 4.46
C ASN A 135 11.42 -26.99 3.46
N TRP A 136 12.37 -27.02 2.51
CA TRP A 136 12.43 -26.03 1.44
C TRP A 136 11.13 -26.02 0.61
N MET A 137 10.57 -27.18 0.27
CA MET A 137 9.28 -27.23 -0.45
C MET A 137 8.12 -26.67 0.37
N GLU A 138 8.08 -26.91 1.69
CA GLU A 138 7.04 -26.33 2.55
C GLU A 138 7.14 -24.80 2.59
N SER A 139 8.34 -24.26 2.83
CA SER A 139 8.57 -22.81 2.80
C SER A 139 8.25 -22.20 1.44
N ALA A 140 8.64 -22.86 0.35
CA ALA A 140 8.30 -22.40 -1.00
C ALA A 140 6.78 -22.38 -1.24
N MET A 141 6.03 -23.36 -0.75
CA MET A 141 4.56 -23.35 -0.84
C MET A 141 3.95 -22.21 -0.02
N GLU A 142 4.46 -21.96 1.19
CA GLU A 142 4.03 -20.83 2.02
C GLU A 142 4.27 -19.49 1.31
N ASP A 143 5.48 -19.25 0.81
CA ASP A 143 5.85 -18.00 0.11
C ASP A 143 5.02 -17.78 -1.18
N LEU A 144 4.76 -18.84 -1.94
CA LEU A 144 3.95 -18.76 -3.16
C LEU A 144 2.48 -18.42 -2.88
N GLN A 145 1.97 -18.82 -1.71
CA GLN A 145 0.60 -18.58 -1.28
C GLN A 145 0.45 -17.33 -0.42
N ASP A 146 1.54 -16.65 -0.08
CA ASP A 146 1.51 -15.48 0.79
C ASP A 146 0.72 -14.33 0.16
N MET A 147 -0.11 -13.67 0.97
CA MET A 147 -0.92 -12.55 0.52
C MET A 147 -0.07 -11.29 0.52
N PHE A 148 -0.04 -10.57 -0.60
CA PHE A 148 0.71 -9.32 -0.73
C PHE A 148 -0.23 -8.14 -0.96
N ILE A 149 0.17 -6.98 -0.44
CA ILE A 149 -0.50 -5.70 -0.65
C ILE A 149 0.56 -4.71 -1.12
N VAL A 150 0.34 -4.11 -2.29
CA VAL A 150 1.23 -3.14 -2.91
C VAL A 150 0.46 -1.88 -3.28
N HIS A 151 1.12 -0.74 -3.20
CA HIS A 151 0.52 0.57 -3.49
C HIS A 151 1.27 1.32 -4.61
N THR A 152 2.40 0.77 -5.05
CA THR A 152 3.30 1.39 -6.02
C THR A 152 3.77 0.38 -7.08
N ILE A 153 4.19 0.89 -8.24
CA ILE A 153 4.76 0.07 -9.33
C ILE A 153 6.09 -0.54 -8.88
N GLU A 154 6.89 0.23 -8.14
CA GLU A 154 8.20 -0.18 -7.69
C GLU A 154 8.13 -1.38 -6.71
N GLU A 155 7.13 -1.42 -5.84
CA GLU A 155 6.88 -2.56 -4.93
C GLU A 155 6.52 -3.83 -5.69
N ILE A 156 5.61 -3.76 -6.67
CA ILE A 156 5.20 -4.94 -7.44
C ILE A 156 6.32 -5.44 -8.36
N GLU A 157 7.11 -4.54 -8.95
CA GLU A 157 8.31 -4.91 -9.72
C GLU A 157 9.35 -5.61 -8.84
N GLY A 158 9.50 -5.17 -7.58
CA GLY A 158 10.33 -5.86 -6.59
C GLY A 158 9.87 -7.30 -6.32
N LEU A 159 8.56 -7.51 -6.15
CA LEU A 159 7.99 -8.85 -5.94
C LEU A 159 8.12 -9.75 -7.17
N ILE A 160 7.92 -9.20 -8.38
CA ILE A 160 8.13 -9.94 -9.64
C ILE A 160 9.58 -10.37 -9.76
N SER A 161 10.52 -9.46 -9.51
CA SER A 161 11.97 -9.76 -9.56
C SER A 161 12.35 -10.87 -8.56
N ALA A 162 11.83 -10.80 -7.34
CA ALA A 162 12.04 -11.85 -6.33
C ALA A 162 11.46 -13.20 -6.78
N HIS A 163 10.28 -13.20 -7.40
CA HIS A 163 9.66 -14.41 -7.93
C HIS A 163 10.44 -15.00 -9.13
N ASP A 164 10.97 -14.16 -10.02
CA ASP A 164 11.84 -14.59 -11.12
C ASP A 164 13.15 -15.19 -10.59
N GLN A 165 13.74 -14.59 -9.55
CA GLN A 165 14.90 -15.16 -8.88
C GLN A 165 14.56 -16.52 -8.25
N PHE A 166 13.42 -16.67 -7.60
CA PHE A 166 12.95 -17.97 -7.09
C PHE A 166 12.80 -18.99 -8.23
N LYS A 167 12.13 -18.63 -9.33
CA LYS A 167 11.97 -19.51 -10.51
C LYS A 167 13.31 -19.96 -11.09
N SER A 168 14.34 -19.12 -11.05
CA SER A 168 15.69 -19.49 -11.50
C SER A 168 16.34 -20.61 -10.68
N THR A 169 15.89 -20.82 -9.42
CA THR A 169 16.37 -21.91 -8.55
C THR A 169 15.64 -23.24 -8.78
N LEU A 170 14.48 -23.24 -9.44
CA LEU A 170 13.67 -24.44 -9.64
C LEU A 170 14.38 -25.56 -10.42
N PRO A 171 15.16 -25.29 -11.50
CA PRO A 171 15.90 -26.34 -12.18
C PRO A 171 16.92 -27.03 -11.28
N ASP A 172 17.55 -26.28 -10.37
CA ASP A 172 18.53 -26.80 -9.43
C ASP A 172 17.85 -27.65 -8.35
N ALA A 173 16.70 -27.19 -7.86
CA ALA A 173 15.84 -27.95 -6.95
C ALA A 173 15.31 -29.25 -7.59
N ASP A 174 14.98 -29.25 -8.88
CA ASP A 174 14.55 -30.46 -9.59
C ASP A 174 15.70 -31.47 -9.74
N ARG A 175 16.94 -31.00 -9.98
CA ARG A 175 18.12 -31.86 -9.98
C ARG A 175 18.36 -32.49 -8.60
N GLU A 176 18.16 -31.73 -7.52
CA GLU A 176 18.23 -32.26 -6.16
C GLU A 176 17.16 -33.32 -5.91
N ARG A 177 15.91 -33.07 -6.35
CA ARG A 177 14.80 -34.04 -6.29
C ARG A 177 15.17 -35.35 -6.99
N GLU A 178 15.63 -35.28 -8.24
CA GLU A 178 16.00 -36.48 -9.01
C GLU A 178 17.16 -37.24 -8.35
N ALA A 179 18.16 -36.54 -7.79
CA ALA A 179 19.25 -37.17 -7.07
C ALA A 179 18.78 -37.89 -5.79
N ILE A 180 17.86 -37.28 -5.03
CA ILE A 180 17.24 -37.92 -3.85
C ILE A 180 16.47 -39.17 -4.25
N LEU A 181 15.66 -39.10 -5.31
CA LEU A 181 14.89 -40.24 -5.81
C LEU A 181 15.78 -41.36 -6.36
N ALA A 182 16.93 -41.02 -6.98
CA ALA A 182 17.90 -41.98 -7.46
C ALA A 182 18.51 -42.82 -6.32
N ILE A 183 18.80 -42.22 -5.15
CA ILE A 183 19.28 -42.95 -3.96
C ILE A 183 18.26 -44.01 -3.52
N HIS A 184 16.98 -43.64 -3.47
CA HIS A 184 15.91 -44.57 -3.12
C HIS A 184 15.78 -45.72 -4.14
N LYS A 185 15.81 -45.41 -5.44
CA LYS A 185 15.76 -46.40 -6.52
C LYS A 185 16.95 -47.35 -6.46
N GLU A 186 18.14 -46.86 -6.13
CA GLU A 186 19.34 -47.68 -6.01
C GLU A 186 19.25 -48.66 -4.82
N ALA A 187 18.74 -48.20 -3.66
CA ALA A 187 18.48 -49.08 -2.52
C ALA A 187 17.48 -50.20 -2.85
N GLN A 188 16.41 -49.87 -3.58
CA GLN A 188 15.45 -50.86 -4.10
C GLN A 188 16.10 -51.85 -5.06
N ARG A 189 16.91 -51.36 -6.01
CA ARG A 189 17.63 -52.20 -6.98
C ARG A 189 18.56 -53.20 -6.31
N ILE A 190 19.30 -52.78 -5.28
CA ILE A 190 20.19 -53.68 -4.52
C ILE A 190 19.37 -54.76 -3.79
N ALA A 191 18.23 -54.39 -3.19
CA ALA A 191 17.38 -55.36 -2.52
C ALA A 191 16.75 -56.38 -3.49
N GLU A 192 16.21 -55.91 -4.61
CA GLU A 192 15.58 -56.76 -5.63
C GLU A 192 16.58 -57.73 -6.27
N SER A 193 17.76 -57.23 -6.67
CA SER A 193 18.81 -58.05 -7.30
C SER A 193 19.38 -59.14 -6.39
N ASN A 194 19.24 -58.99 -5.07
CA ASN A 194 19.73 -59.96 -4.08
C ASN A 194 18.60 -60.70 -3.35
N HIS A 195 17.34 -60.57 -3.82
CA HIS A 195 16.15 -61.17 -3.22
C HIS A 195 15.98 -60.87 -1.71
N ILE A 196 16.45 -59.70 -1.27
CA ILE A 196 16.32 -59.22 0.10
C ILE A 196 14.90 -58.65 0.26
N LYS A 197 14.14 -59.18 1.22
CA LYS A 197 12.85 -58.60 1.59
C LYS A 197 13.08 -57.35 2.44
N LEU A 198 12.94 -56.18 1.84
CA LEU A 198 12.90 -54.93 2.59
C LEU A 198 11.61 -54.88 3.42
N SER A 199 11.75 -54.75 4.74
CA SER A 199 10.63 -54.33 5.59
C SER A 199 10.25 -52.90 5.21
N GLY A 200 8.99 -52.69 4.85
CA GLY A 200 8.53 -51.47 4.20
C GLY A 200 8.86 -50.18 4.98
N SER A 201 9.39 -49.21 4.24
CA SER A 201 9.78 -47.85 4.64
C SER A 201 11.20 -47.69 5.19
N ASN A 202 11.79 -46.54 4.87
CA ASN A 202 13.07 -46.07 5.38
C ASN A 202 12.95 -45.80 6.91
N PRO A 203 13.83 -46.35 7.76
CA PRO A 203 13.75 -46.19 9.21
C PRO A 203 14.19 -44.80 9.72
N TYR A 204 14.88 -44.01 8.92
CA TYR A 204 15.48 -42.72 9.31
C TYR A 204 14.62 -41.50 8.98
N THR A 205 13.55 -41.66 8.20
CA THR A 205 12.68 -40.54 7.81
C THR A 205 11.27 -41.01 7.50
N THR A 206 10.29 -40.15 7.77
CA THR A 206 8.89 -40.33 7.37
C THR A 206 8.61 -39.80 5.96
N VAL A 207 9.56 -39.07 5.37
CA VAL A 207 9.41 -38.45 4.05
C VAL A 207 9.61 -39.49 2.96
N THR A 208 8.52 -39.97 2.37
CA THR A 208 8.58 -40.95 1.28
C THR A 208 8.79 -40.28 -0.09
N PRO A 209 9.28 -41.02 -1.10
CA PRO A 209 9.36 -40.51 -2.48
C PRO A 209 8.04 -39.97 -3.03
N GLN A 210 6.92 -40.58 -2.62
CA GLN A 210 5.58 -40.15 -3.00
C GLN A 210 5.23 -38.78 -2.40
N ILE A 211 5.60 -38.54 -1.14
CA ILE A 211 5.41 -37.23 -0.49
C ILE A 211 6.23 -36.16 -1.21
N ILE A 212 7.49 -36.46 -1.56
CA ILE A 212 8.37 -35.54 -2.29
C ILE A 212 7.75 -35.15 -3.63
N ASN A 213 7.36 -36.14 -4.45
CA ASN A 213 6.76 -35.86 -5.76
C ASN A 213 5.44 -35.10 -5.63
N SER A 214 4.58 -35.48 -4.67
CA SER A 214 3.31 -34.78 -4.45
C SER A 214 3.51 -33.31 -4.07
N LYS A 215 4.49 -33.00 -3.22
CA LYS A 215 4.81 -31.62 -2.85
C LYS A 215 5.45 -30.85 -4.01
N TRP A 216 6.35 -31.50 -4.74
CA TRP A 216 6.96 -30.91 -5.93
C TRP A 216 5.93 -30.51 -6.98
N GLU A 217 4.96 -31.39 -7.27
CA GLU A 217 3.84 -31.10 -8.17
C GLU A 217 3.01 -29.90 -7.68
N LYS A 218 2.77 -29.78 -6.37
CA LYS A 218 2.08 -28.62 -5.79
C LYS A 218 2.87 -27.32 -5.99
N VAL A 219 4.17 -27.33 -5.71
CA VAL A 219 5.05 -26.18 -5.97
C VAL A 219 4.96 -25.78 -7.45
N GLN A 220 5.10 -26.74 -8.37
CA GLN A 220 5.00 -26.49 -9.82
C GLN A 220 3.64 -25.94 -10.24
N GLN A 221 2.54 -26.30 -9.57
CA GLN A 221 1.21 -25.75 -9.83
C GLN A 221 1.01 -24.34 -9.24
N LEU A 222 1.69 -24.02 -8.14
CA LEU A 222 1.59 -22.72 -7.47
C LEU A 222 2.39 -21.63 -8.17
N VAL A 223 3.54 -21.97 -8.77
CA VAL A 223 4.37 -21.02 -9.54
C VAL A 223 3.59 -20.24 -10.59
N PRO A 224 2.89 -20.86 -11.57
CA PRO A 224 2.15 -20.11 -12.59
C PRO A 224 0.94 -19.36 -12.03
N LYS A 225 0.37 -19.82 -10.90
CA LYS A 225 -0.70 -19.07 -10.21
C LYS A 225 -0.15 -17.79 -9.58
N ARG A 226 1.04 -17.86 -9.00
CA ARG A 226 1.76 -16.70 -8.46
C ARG A 226 2.15 -15.73 -9.56
N ASP A 227 2.68 -16.23 -10.69
CA ASP A 227 2.95 -15.41 -11.87
C ASP A 227 1.70 -14.63 -12.31
N HIS A 228 0.55 -15.31 -12.42
CA HIS A 228 -0.70 -14.66 -12.83
C HIS A 228 -1.15 -13.60 -11.83
N ALA A 229 -1.15 -13.89 -10.53
CA ALA A 229 -1.54 -12.93 -9.50
C ALA A 229 -0.63 -11.69 -9.49
N LEU A 230 0.68 -11.86 -9.67
CA LEU A 230 1.64 -10.76 -9.77
C LEU A 230 1.41 -9.91 -11.02
N LEU A 231 1.10 -10.54 -12.16
CA LEU A 231 0.80 -9.82 -13.41
C LEU A 231 -0.52 -9.05 -13.35
N GLU A 232 -1.57 -9.63 -12.74
CA GLU A 232 -2.84 -8.93 -12.54
C GLU A 232 -2.64 -7.68 -11.66
N GLU A 233 -1.92 -7.82 -10.55
CA GLU A 233 -1.63 -6.68 -9.69
C GLU A 233 -0.72 -5.65 -10.39
N GLN A 234 0.29 -6.08 -11.16
CA GLN A 234 1.12 -5.18 -11.95
C GLN A 234 0.29 -4.36 -12.94
N SER A 235 -0.62 -5.01 -13.67
CA SER A 235 -1.53 -4.34 -14.61
C SER A 235 -2.42 -3.32 -13.89
N LYS A 236 -2.91 -3.65 -12.70
CA LYS A 236 -3.70 -2.74 -11.87
C LYS A 236 -2.87 -1.54 -11.43
N GLN A 237 -1.65 -1.74 -10.94
CA GLN A 237 -0.76 -0.63 -10.52
C GLN A 237 -0.37 0.26 -11.70
N GLN A 238 -0.12 -0.31 -12.89
CA GLN A 238 0.11 0.46 -14.12
C GLN A 238 -1.12 1.29 -14.53
N SER A 239 -2.32 0.71 -14.46
CA SER A 239 -3.57 1.43 -14.70
C SER A 239 -3.76 2.58 -13.71
N ASN A 240 -3.47 2.34 -12.42
CA ASN A 240 -3.56 3.35 -11.38
C ASN A 240 -2.61 4.53 -11.63
N GLU A 241 -1.34 4.25 -11.97
CA GLU A 241 -0.38 5.29 -12.33
C GLU A 241 -0.80 6.04 -13.61
N HIS A 242 -1.40 5.35 -14.58
CA HIS A 242 -1.93 5.99 -15.77
C HIS A 242 -3.04 7.01 -15.43
N LEU A 243 -4.00 6.61 -14.59
CA LEU A 243 -5.06 7.50 -14.10
C LEU A 243 -4.49 8.70 -13.35
N ARG A 244 -3.51 8.49 -12.45
CA ARG A 244 -2.83 9.58 -11.74
C ARG A 244 -2.21 10.58 -12.72
N ARG A 245 -1.49 10.11 -13.73
CA ARG A 245 -0.86 10.99 -14.74
C ARG A 245 -1.88 11.70 -15.62
N GLN A 246 -2.93 11.02 -16.05
CA GLN A 246 -3.99 11.65 -16.85
C GLN A 246 -4.63 12.81 -16.10
N PHE A 247 -5.11 12.57 -14.87
CA PHE A 247 -5.68 13.61 -14.02
C PHE A 247 -4.69 14.75 -13.80
N ALA A 248 -3.44 14.44 -13.43
CA ALA A 248 -2.43 15.46 -13.17
C ALA A 248 -2.12 16.32 -14.40
N SER A 249 -2.00 15.70 -15.58
CA SER A 249 -1.74 16.43 -16.83
C SER A 249 -2.84 17.45 -17.12
N GLN A 250 -4.09 17.09 -16.89
CA GLN A 250 -5.23 17.96 -17.13
C GLN A 250 -5.38 19.01 -16.01
N ALA A 251 -5.24 18.61 -14.75
CA ALA A 251 -5.32 19.52 -13.59
C ALA A 251 -4.24 20.61 -13.65
N ASN A 252 -3.02 20.25 -14.07
CA ASN A 252 -1.90 21.19 -14.23
C ASN A 252 -2.11 22.20 -15.39
N VAL A 253 -3.10 21.99 -16.25
CA VAL A 253 -3.52 22.96 -17.28
C VAL A 253 -4.73 23.76 -16.80
N VAL A 254 -5.75 23.09 -16.24
CA VAL A 254 -6.98 23.74 -15.76
C VAL A 254 -6.72 24.67 -14.59
N GLY A 255 -5.91 24.27 -13.62
CA GLY A 255 -5.62 25.08 -12.42
C GLY A 255 -5.04 26.45 -12.76
N PRO A 256 -3.91 26.53 -13.50
CA PRO A 256 -3.35 27.80 -13.94
C PRO A 256 -4.30 28.61 -14.83
N TRP A 257 -5.06 27.95 -15.72
CA TRP A 257 -6.03 28.63 -16.58
C TRP A 257 -7.10 29.37 -15.76
N ILE A 258 -7.62 28.75 -14.69
CA ILE A 258 -8.58 29.38 -13.77
C ILE A 258 -7.94 30.61 -13.10
N GLN A 259 -6.70 30.48 -12.61
CA GLN A 259 -5.97 31.59 -11.99
C GLN A 259 -5.77 32.76 -12.95
N THR A 260 -5.30 32.49 -14.18
CA THR A 260 -5.12 33.52 -15.20
C THR A 260 -6.44 34.22 -15.54
N LYS A 261 -7.55 33.48 -15.65
CA LYS A 261 -8.86 34.09 -15.90
C LYS A 261 -9.37 34.93 -14.73
N MET A 262 -9.16 34.48 -13.50
CA MET A 262 -9.45 35.28 -12.31
C MET A 262 -8.66 36.61 -12.31
N GLU A 263 -7.38 36.58 -12.62
CA GLU A 263 -6.52 37.78 -12.70
C GLU A 263 -6.95 38.71 -13.85
N GLU A 264 -7.32 38.17 -15.01
CA GLU A 264 -7.81 38.95 -16.15
C GLU A 264 -9.11 39.70 -15.82
N ILE A 265 -10.05 39.05 -15.11
CA ILE A 265 -11.30 39.69 -14.66
C ILE A 265 -10.98 40.78 -13.64
N GLY A 266 -10.09 40.49 -12.68
CA GLY A 266 -9.64 41.47 -11.69
C GLY A 266 -9.00 42.71 -12.33
N ARG A 267 -8.21 42.53 -13.40
CA ARG A 267 -7.62 43.65 -14.14
C ARG A 267 -8.66 44.53 -14.84
N ILE A 268 -9.75 43.98 -15.40
CA ILE A 268 -10.79 44.82 -16.04
C ILE A 268 -11.43 45.77 -15.04
N SER A 269 -11.61 45.34 -13.80
CA SER A 269 -12.18 46.20 -12.75
C SER A 269 -11.24 47.34 -12.35
N ILE A 270 -9.92 47.15 -12.48
CA ILE A 270 -8.90 48.10 -12.02
C ILE A 270 -8.41 49.00 -13.18
N GLU A 271 -8.14 48.41 -14.34
CA GLU A 271 -7.61 49.10 -15.52
C GLU A 271 -8.77 49.78 -16.25
N MET A 272 -8.92 51.08 -16.00
CA MET A 272 -10.00 51.95 -16.49
C MET A 272 -9.95 52.26 -18.00
N ASN A 273 -9.51 51.30 -18.81
CA ASN A 273 -9.30 51.49 -20.23
C ASN A 273 -10.58 51.12 -20.99
N GLY A 274 -11.29 52.14 -21.46
CA GLY A 274 -12.47 51.98 -22.33
C GLY A 274 -13.77 52.49 -21.72
N THR A 275 -14.83 52.40 -22.50
CA THR A 275 -16.20 52.70 -22.05
C THR A 275 -16.77 51.58 -21.18
N LEU A 276 -17.82 51.84 -20.42
CA LEU A 276 -18.53 50.78 -19.67
C LEU A 276 -19.04 49.67 -20.61
N GLU A 277 -19.42 50.04 -21.83
CA GLU A 277 -19.84 49.13 -22.89
C GLU A 277 -18.70 48.24 -23.37
N ASP A 278 -17.48 48.78 -23.52
CA ASP A 278 -16.30 47.99 -23.87
C ASP A 278 -15.94 47.00 -22.76
N GLN A 279 -15.98 47.46 -21.50
CA GLN A 279 -15.75 46.60 -20.34
C GLN A 279 -16.78 45.46 -20.27
N LEU A 280 -18.07 45.77 -20.44
CA LEU A 280 -19.13 44.77 -20.48
C LEU A 280 -18.93 43.79 -21.64
N SER A 281 -18.56 44.28 -22.82
CA SER A 281 -18.27 43.44 -23.99
C SER A 281 -17.12 42.45 -23.71
N HIS A 282 -16.01 42.91 -23.11
CA HIS A 282 -14.90 42.05 -22.72
C HIS A 282 -15.31 41.02 -21.67
N LEU A 283 -16.08 41.41 -20.65
CA LEU A 283 -16.57 40.49 -19.62
C LEU A 283 -17.50 39.42 -20.21
N LYS A 284 -18.42 39.79 -21.11
CA LYS A 284 -19.27 38.81 -21.83
C LYS A 284 -18.45 37.91 -22.75
N GLN A 285 -17.32 38.36 -23.28
CA GLN A 285 -16.40 37.51 -24.03
C GLN A 285 -15.68 36.51 -23.12
N TYR A 286 -15.23 36.93 -21.94
CA TYR A 286 -14.66 36.03 -20.94
C TYR A 286 -15.69 35.03 -20.42
N GLU A 287 -16.93 35.46 -20.15
CA GLU A 287 -18.04 34.57 -19.79
C GLU A 287 -18.22 33.46 -20.84
N ARG A 288 -18.25 33.80 -22.14
CA ARG A 288 -18.29 32.79 -23.21
C ARG A 288 -17.08 31.88 -23.21
N SER A 289 -15.87 32.43 -23.07
CA SER A 289 -14.64 31.63 -22.98
C SER A 289 -14.66 30.67 -21.79
N ILE A 290 -15.30 31.03 -20.67
CA ILE A 290 -15.46 30.16 -19.50
C ILE A 290 -16.46 29.05 -19.80
N VAL A 291 -17.61 29.38 -20.38
CA VAL A 291 -18.61 28.37 -20.80
C VAL A 291 -18.01 27.38 -21.79
N ASP A 292 -17.25 27.85 -22.78
CA ASP A 292 -16.59 27.02 -23.79
C ASP A 292 -15.51 26.09 -23.19
N TYR A 293 -14.91 26.49 -22.05
CA TYR A 293 -13.90 25.69 -21.36
C TYR A 293 -14.50 24.62 -20.43
N LYS A 294 -15.79 24.72 -20.09
CA LYS A 294 -16.51 23.79 -19.20
C LYS A 294 -16.30 22.29 -19.53
N PRO A 295 -16.29 21.85 -20.80
CA PRO A 295 -16.06 20.43 -21.12
C PRO A 295 -14.70 19.90 -20.63
N ASN A 296 -13.67 20.75 -20.52
CA ASN A 296 -12.36 20.33 -20.00
C ASN A 296 -12.42 20.05 -18.49
N LEU A 297 -13.27 20.78 -17.76
CA LEU A 297 -13.52 20.54 -16.35
C LEU A 297 -14.34 19.25 -16.16
N ASP A 298 -15.33 19.01 -17.03
CA ASP A 298 -16.15 17.79 -16.98
C ASP A 298 -15.32 16.54 -17.26
N LEU A 299 -14.36 16.63 -18.19
CA LEU A 299 -13.39 15.56 -18.41
C LEU A 299 -12.53 15.30 -17.16
N LEU A 300 -12.06 16.35 -16.48
CA LEU A 300 -11.26 16.23 -15.27
C LEU A 300 -12.08 15.59 -14.12
N GLU A 301 -13.35 15.95 -13.99
CA GLU A 301 -14.31 15.37 -13.04
C GLU A 301 -14.53 13.88 -13.32
N GLN A 302 -14.70 13.49 -14.60
CA GLN A 302 -14.80 12.09 -14.99
C GLN A 302 -13.52 11.31 -14.65
N GLN A 303 -12.34 11.89 -14.90
CA GLN A 303 -11.07 11.26 -14.54
C GLN A 303 -10.92 11.10 -13.02
N HIS A 304 -11.38 12.09 -12.24
CA HIS A 304 -11.39 12.01 -10.78
C HIS A 304 -12.30 10.88 -10.27
N GLN A 305 -13.48 10.71 -10.89
CA GLN A 305 -14.38 9.61 -10.57
C GLN A 305 -13.71 8.24 -10.76
N LEU A 306 -12.98 8.04 -11.87
CA LEU A 306 -12.23 6.81 -12.12
C LEU A 306 -11.13 6.57 -11.06
N ILE A 307 -10.46 7.63 -10.61
CA ILE A 307 -9.45 7.57 -9.53
C ILE A 307 -10.09 7.12 -8.21
N GLN A 308 -11.28 7.65 -7.86
CA GLN A 308 -12.00 7.26 -6.65
C GLN A 308 -12.50 5.81 -6.72
N GLU A 309 -13.03 5.38 -7.86
CA GLU A 309 -13.46 3.99 -8.10
C GLU A 309 -12.28 3.01 -8.02
N ALA A 310 -11.09 3.45 -8.43
CA ALA A 310 -9.85 2.70 -8.27
C ALA A 310 -9.23 2.78 -6.85
N LEU A 311 -9.87 3.49 -5.91
CA LEU A 311 -9.42 3.71 -4.53
C LEU A 311 -8.03 4.35 -4.43
N ILE A 312 -7.73 5.26 -5.35
CA ILE A 312 -6.48 6.02 -5.37
C ILE A 312 -6.70 7.36 -4.64
N PHE A 313 -5.96 7.60 -3.57
CA PHE A 313 -6.14 8.80 -2.74
C PHE A 313 -5.01 9.82 -2.88
N ASP A 314 -3.89 9.42 -3.48
CA ASP A 314 -2.70 10.23 -3.64
C ASP A 314 -2.34 10.41 -5.12
N ASN A 315 -1.82 11.60 -5.45
CA ASN A 315 -1.29 11.87 -6.77
C ASN A 315 0.00 12.70 -6.67
N LYS A 316 1.15 12.04 -6.84
CA LYS A 316 2.47 12.68 -6.81
C LYS A 316 2.76 13.61 -7.99
N HIS A 317 1.91 13.62 -9.03
CA HIS A 317 2.16 14.33 -10.29
C HIS A 317 1.51 15.72 -10.35
N THR A 318 0.69 16.09 -9.36
CA THR A 318 0.06 17.41 -9.29
C THR A 318 -0.17 17.84 -7.84
N ASN A 319 -0.10 19.15 -7.60
CA ASN A 319 -0.51 19.75 -6.34
C ASN A 319 -1.99 20.17 -6.34
N TYR A 320 -2.66 20.12 -7.50
CA TYR A 320 -4.07 20.45 -7.61
C TYR A 320 -4.92 19.24 -7.25
N THR A 321 -5.71 19.36 -6.19
CA THR A 321 -6.78 18.39 -5.91
C THR A 321 -8.05 18.79 -6.66
N MET A 322 -8.95 17.83 -6.90
CA MET A 322 -10.23 18.15 -7.54
C MET A 322 -11.01 19.22 -6.76
N GLU A 323 -10.92 19.21 -5.43
CA GLU A 323 -11.55 20.21 -4.57
C GLU A 323 -11.02 21.63 -4.83
N HIS A 324 -9.69 21.80 -4.94
CA HIS A 324 -9.11 23.10 -5.29
C HIS A 324 -9.60 23.61 -6.65
N ILE A 325 -9.75 22.71 -7.62
CA ILE A 325 -10.24 23.06 -8.96
C ILE A 325 -11.73 23.43 -8.93
N ARG A 326 -12.58 22.68 -8.20
CA ARG A 326 -14.01 22.99 -8.06
C ARG A 326 -14.24 24.35 -7.42
N VAL A 327 -13.60 24.60 -6.27
CA VAL A 327 -13.68 25.90 -5.58
C VAL A 327 -13.18 27.03 -6.47
N GLY A 328 -12.04 26.84 -7.14
CA GLY A 328 -11.51 27.84 -8.07
C GLY A 328 -12.46 28.13 -9.23
N TRP A 329 -13.11 27.11 -9.78
CA TRP A 329 -14.07 27.25 -10.86
C TRP A 329 -15.37 27.95 -10.42
N GLU A 330 -15.94 27.56 -9.28
CA GLU A 330 -17.14 28.20 -8.74
C GLU A 330 -16.89 29.66 -8.35
N GLN A 331 -15.71 29.94 -7.79
CA GLN A 331 -15.28 31.30 -7.50
C GLN A 331 -15.14 32.13 -8.78
N LEU A 332 -14.58 31.54 -9.85
CA LEU A 332 -14.47 32.19 -11.17
C LEU A 332 -15.86 32.55 -11.73
N LEU A 333 -16.80 31.60 -11.72
CA LEU A 333 -18.18 31.82 -12.18
C LEU A 333 -18.89 32.92 -11.38
N THR A 334 -18.72 32.91 -10.05
CA THR A 334 -19.34 33.92 -9.17
C THR A 334 -18.73 35.29 -9.41
N THR A 335 -17.41 35.35 -9.59
CA THR A 335 -16.69 36.61 -9.79
C THR A 335 -17.07 37.25 -11.13
N ILE A 336 -17.09 36.50 -12.24
CA ILE A 336 -17.50 37.04 -13.54
C ILE A 336 -18.96 37.53 -13.52
N ALA A 337 -19.87 36.76 -12.92
CA ALA A 337 -21.28 37.14 -12.83
C ALA A 337 -21.48 38.40 -11.99
N ARG A 338 -20.79 38.51 -10.85
CA ARG A 338 -20.82 39.70 -10.00
C ARG A 338 -20.29 40.93 -10.73
N THR A 339 -19.13 40.84 -11.37
CA THR A 339 -18.51 41.96 -12.08
C THR A 339 -19.33 42.40 -13.30
N ILE A 340 -19.96 41.46 -14.03
CA ILE A 340 -20.92 41.80 -15.09
C ILE A 340 -22.10 42.60 -14.52
N ASN A 341 -22.74 42.11 -13.45
CA ASN A 341 -23.87 42.80 -12.83
C ASN A 341 -23.48 44.18 -12.29
N GLU A 342 -22.29 44.34 -11.73
CA GLU A 342 -21.75 45.62 -11.27
C GLU A 342 -21.63 46.63 -12.42
N VAL A 343 -21.06 46.20 -13.56
CA VAL A 343 -20.93 47.07 -14.75
C VAL A 343 -22.30 47.37 -15.37
N GLU A 344 -23.20 46.39 -15.46
CA GLU A 344 -24.57 46.58 -15.96
C GLU A 344 -25.34 47.59 -15.10
N ASN A 345 -25.24 47.50 -13.77
CA ASN A 345 -25.85 48.48 -12.85
C ASN A 345 -25.25 49.88 -13.00
N GLN A 346 -23.93 49.98 -13.22
CA GLN A 346 -23.28 51.28 -13.47
C GLN A 346 -23.80 51.93 -14.76
N ILE A 347 -23.98 51.15 -15.84
CA ILE A 347 -24.57 51.63 -17.09
C ILE A 347 -25.99 52.13 -16.87
N LEU A 348 -26.82 51.36 -16.16
CA LEU A 348 -28.20 51.75 -15.85
C LEU A 348 -28.27 53.05 -15.04
N THR A 349 -27.41 53.20 -14.03
CA THR A 349 -27.34 54.41 -13.21
C THR A 349 -26.92 55.63 -14.03
N ARG A 350 -25.90 55.48 -14.88
CA ARG A 350 -25.46 56.53 -15.79
C ARG A 350 -26.61 57.01 -16.68
N ASP A 351 -27.30 56.06 -17.30
CA ASP A 351 -28.37 56.34 -18.27
C ASP A 351 -29.61 56.93 -17.58
N ALA A 352 -29.99 56.43 -16.40
CA ALA A 352 -31.14 56.92 -15.64
C ALA A 352 -30.98 58.37 -15.16
N LYS A 353 -29.73 58.80 -14.93
CA LYS A 353 -29.39 60.12 -14.39
C LYS A 353 -28.88 61.10 -15.44
N GLY A 354 -28.76 60.66 -16.70
CA GLY A 354 -28.24 61.50 -17.78
C GLY A 354 -26.78 61.91 -17.61
N ILE A 355 -25.96 61.12 -16.91
CA ILE A 355 -24.54 61.41 -16.70
C ILE A 355 -23.78 61.15 -18.01
N SER A 356 -22.95 62.09 -18.44
CA SER A 356 -22.14 61.89 -19.66
C SER A 356 -21.05 60.82 -19.45
N GLN A 357 -20.56 60.21 -20.53
CA GLN A 357 -19.45 59.24 -20.44
C GLN A 357 -18.18 59.86 -19.82
N GLU A 358 -17.90 61.13 -20.11
CA GLU A 358 -16.74 61.86 -19.58
C GLU A 358 -16.90 62.11 -18.08
N GLN A 359 -18.09 62.53 -17.62
CA GLN A 359 -18.38 62.71 -16.19
C GLN A 359 -18.32 61.39 -15.42
N MET A 360 -18.86 60.31 -16.01
CA MET A 360 -18.77 58.98 -15.40
C MET A 360 -17.32 58.50 -15.30
N GLN A 361 -16.50 58.74 -16.32
CA GLN A 361 -15.06 58.44 -16.27
C GLN A 361 -14.35 59.27 -15.19
N GLU A 362 -14.66 60.56 -15.05
CA GLU A 362 -14.09 61.42 -14.01
C GLU A 362 -14.47 60.94 -12.60
N PHE A 363 -15.74 60.63 -12.36
CA PHE A 363 -16.20 60.08 -11.09
C PHE A 363 -15.55 58.74 -10.77
N ARG A 364 -15.43 57.84 -11.75
CA ARG A 364 -14.71 56.57 -11.55
C ARG A 364 -13.22 56.80 -11.28
N ALA A 365 -12.58 57.72 -12.01
CA ALA A 365 -11.15 57.97 -11.87
C ALA A 365 -10.83 58.55 -10.49
N SER A 366 -11.64 59.49 -10.01
CA SER A 366 -11.54 60.03 -8.67
C SER A 366 -11.82 58.96 -7.62
N PHE A 367 -12.90 58.18 -7.74
CA PHE A 367 -13.22 57.13 -6.77
C PHE A 367 -12.10 56.07 -6.67
N ASN A 368 -11.63 55.53 -7.79
CA ASN A 368 -10.57 54.52 -7.82
C ASN A 368 -9.20 55.08 -7.37
N HIS A 369 -8.94 56.38 -7.52
CA HIS A 369 -7.72 56.99 -7.00
C HIS A 369 -7.64 56.92 -5.47
N PHE A 370 -8.79 57.02 -4.81
CA PHE A 370 -8.90 56.99 -3.35
C PHE A 370 -9.21 55.59 -2.78
N ASP A 371 -9.78 54.68 -3.57
CA ASP A 371 -10.01 53.25 -3.22
C ASP A 371 -8.69 52.46 -3.33
N LYS A 372 -7.82 52.62 -2.32
CA LYS A 372 -6.46 52.06 -2.31
C LYS A 372 -6.43 50.55 -2.07
N ASP A 373 -7.43 50.02 -1.37
CA ASP A 373 -7.56 48.60 -1.07
C ASP A 373 -8.37 47.86 -2.15
N HIS A 374 -8.92 48.58 -3.13
CA HIS A 374 -9.72 48.03 -4.24
C HIS A 374 -10.91 47.22 -3.72
N GLY A 375 -11.47 47.66 -2.59
CA GLY A 375 -12.62 47.04 -1.95
C GLY A 375 -13.93 47.33 -2.66
N GLY A 376 -13.95 48.32 -3.58
CA GLY A 376 -15.16 48.80 -4.24
C GLY A 376 -16.01 49.72 -3.37
N ALA A 377 -15.48 50.15 -2.22
CA ALA A 377 -16.11 51.07 -1.29
C ALA A 377 -15.06 51.94 -0.60
N LEU A 378 -15.33 53.22 -0.43
CA LEU A 378 -14.44 54.16 0.24
C LEU A 378 -14.74 54.20 1.73
N GLY A 379 -13.69 54.10 2.55
CA GLY A 379 -13.80 54.43 3.97
C GLY A 379 -14.05 55.94 4.17
N PRO A 380 -14.42 56.39 5.38
CA PRO A 380 -14.79 57.79 5.63
C PRO A 380 -13.65 58.77 5.31
N GLU A 381 -12.40 58.41 5.64
CA GLU A 381 -11.22 59.22 5.36
C GLU A 381 -10.91 59.30 3.86
N GLU A 382 -11.07 58.19 3.13
CA GLU A 382 -10.84 58.12 1.68
C GLU A 382 -11.94 58.85 0.92
N PHE A 383 -13.19 58.72 1.37
CA PHE A 383 -14.33 59.46 0.85
C PHE A 383 -14.19 60.96 1.09
N LYS A 384 -13.74 61.38 2.28
CA LYS A 384 -13.43 62.79 2.58
C LYS A 384 -12.36 63.34 1.64
N ALA A 385 -11.27 62.60 1.45
CA ALA A 385 -10.20 63.00 0.54
C ALA A 385 -10.69 63.08 -0.92
N CYS A 386 -11.57 62.16 -1.35
CA CYS A 386 -12.20 62.17 -2.67
C CYS A 386 -13.06 63.43 -2.88
N LEU A 387 -13.89 63.79 -1.91
CA LEU A 387 -14.71 65.00 -1.96
C LEU A 387 -13.85 66.28 -2.06
N ILE A 388 -12.77 66.37 -1.27
CA ILE A 388 -11.82 67.50 -1.35
C ILE A 388 -11.19 67.59 -2.75
N SER A 389 -10.80 66.44 -3.32
CA SER A 389 -10.22 66.37 -4.67
C SER A 389 -11.19 66.81 -5.76
N LEU A 390 -12.49 66.63 -5.54
CA LEU A 390 -13.56 67.05 -6.45
C LEU A 390 -14.00 68.51 -6.21
N GLY A 391 -13.41 69.18 -5.22
CA GLY A 391 -13.64 70.61 -4.94
C GLY A 391 -14.74 70.91 -3.90
N TYR A 392 -15.20 69.92 -3.13
CA TYR A 392 -16.12 70.15 -2.01
C TYR A 392 -15.37 70.68 -0.78
N ASP A 393 -15.95 71.69 -0.12
CA ASP A 393 -15.38 72.34 1.07
C ASP A 393 -15.66 71.53 2.34
N VAL A 394 -15.00 70.38 2.46
CA VAL A 394 -15.02 69.50 3.63
C VAL A 394 -13.68 69.50 4.37
N GLU A 395 -13.04 70.67 4.48
CA GLU A 395 -11.75 70.84 5.16
C GLU A 395 -11.83 70.45 6.66
N ASN A 396 -10.67 70.33 7.33
CA ASN A 396 -10.56 69.95 8.74
C ASN A 396 -10.93 71.10 9.71
N ASP A 397 -11.94 71.88 9.37
CA ASP A 397 -12.52 72.88 10.25
C ASP A 397 -13.91 72.42 10.77
N ARG A 398 -14.48 73.18 11.71
CA ARG A 398 -15.77 72.82 12.32
C ARG A 398 -16.95 72.84 11.35
N GLN A 399 -16.84 73.56 10.23
CA GLN A 399 -17.91 73.68 9.23
C GLN A 399 -17.81 72.54 8.21
N GLY A 400 -16.61 72.22 7.73
CA GLY A 400 -16.33 71.10 6.85
C GLY A 400 -16.57 69.73 7.50
N GLU A 401 -16.33 69.57 8.80
CA GLU A 401 -16.74 68.36 9.52
C GLU A 401 -18.27 68.22 9.63
N ALA A 402 -19.00 69.32 9.81
CA ALA A 402 -20.46 69.29 9.85
C ALA A 402 -21.04 68.93 8.48
N GLU A 403 -20.50 69.51 7.41
CA GLU A 403 -20.92 69.22 6.04
C GLU A 403 -20.56 67.80 5.62
N PHE A 404 -19.35 67.32 5.96
CA PHE A 404 -18.98 65.92 5.71
C PHE A 404 -19.93 64.94 6.43
N ASN A 405 -20.29 65.19 7.69
CA ASN A 405 -21.24 64.35 8.41
C ASN A 405 -22.65 64.37 7.79
N ARG A 406 -23.07 65.51 7.23
CA ARG A 406 -24.32 65.63 6.47
C ARG A 406 -24.26 64.81 5.18
N ILE A 407 -23.18 64.92 4.42
CA ILE A 407 -23.00 64.14 3.19
C ILE A 407 -22.94 62.65 3.52
N MET A 408 -22.21 62.27 4.57
CA MET A 408 -22.07 60.88 5.01
C MET A 408 -23.42 60.25 5.40
N SER A 409 -24.32 61.00 6.05
CA SER A 409 -25.64 60.49 6.39
C SER A 409 -26.56 60.31 5.16
N LEU A 410 -26.30 61.05 4.07
CA LEU A 410 -27.01 60.89 2.80
C LEU A 410 -26.50 59.68 2.00
N VAL A 411 -25.19 59.44 1.98
CA VAL A 411 -24.57 58.34 1.21
C VAL A 411 -24.48 57.01 1.95
N ASP A 412 -24.49 57.04 3.28
CA ASP A 412 -24.49 55.85 4.14
C ASP A 412 -25.62 55.90 5.20
N PRO A 413 -26.90 55.79 4.79
CA PRO A 413 -28.03 55.79 5.72
C PRO A 413 -28.01 54.61 6.70
N ASN A 414 -27.30 53.55 6.35
CA ASN A 414 -27.20 52.32 7.15
C ASN A 414 -26.07 52.39 8.19
N HIS A 415 -25.27 53.46 8.21
CA HIS A 415 -24.09 53.61 9.05
C HIS A 415 -23.12 52.42 8.96
N SER A 416 -22.96 51.90 7.75
CA SER A 416 -22.00 50.83 7.44
C SER A 416 -20.55 51.29 7.53
N GLY A 417 -20.31 52.61 7.49
CA GLY A 417 -18.99 53.23 7.46
C GLY A 417 -18.29 53.11 6.12
N LEU A 418 -18.97 52.61 5.08
CA LEU A 418 -18.42 52.36 3.75
C LEU A 418 -19.30 53.01 2.69
N VAL A 419 -18.71 53.84 1.83
CA VAL A 419 -19.42 54.50 0.73
C VAL A 419 -19.18 53.73 -0.56
N THR A 420 -20.21 53.03 -1.03
CA THR A 420 -20.14 52.32 -2.32
C THR A 420 -20.09 53.29 -3.50
N PHE A 421 -19.53 52.85 -4.63
CA PHE A 421 -19.49 53.66 -5.85
C PHE A 421 -20.89 54.13 -6.28
N GLN A 422 -21.92 53.30 -6.11
CA GLN A 422 -23.30 53.66 -6.42
C GLN A 422 -23.81 54.81 -5.56
N ALA A 423 -23.60 54.75 -4.24
CA ALA A 423 -24.01 55.82 -3.32
C ALA A 423 -23.26 57.13 -3.61
N PHE A 424 -21.99 57.05 -3.97
CA PHE A 424 -21.21 58.19 -4.43
C PHE A 424 -21.80 58.83 -5.70
N ILE A 425 -22.13 58.04 -6.72
CA ILE A 425 -22.76 58.54 -7.94
C ILE A 425 -24.16 59.09 -7.66
N ASP A 426 -24.95 58.50 -6.75
CA ASP A 426 -26.22 59.03 -6.25
C ASP A 426 -26.07 60.45 -5.72
N PHE A 427 -25.09 60.68 -4.85
CA PHE A 427 -24.80 62.00 -4.33
C PHE A 427 -24.32 62.98 -5.40
N MET A 428 -23.26 62.64 -6.15
CA MET A 428 -22.69 63.52 -7.17
C MET A 428 -23.69 63.91 -8.25
N SER A 429 -24.57 62.97 -8.63
CA SER A 429 -25.62 63.24 -9.61
C SER A 429 -26.67 64.22 -9.10
N ARG A 430 -27.11 64.09 -7.84
CA ARG A 430 -28.12 64.98 -7.24
C ARG A 430 -27.60 66.40 -7.13
N GLU A 431 -26.38 66.55 -6.61
CA GLU A 431 -25.74 67.86 -6.44
C GLU A 431 -25.47 68.57 -7.77
N THR A 432 -25.24 67.83 -8.87
CA THR A 432 -25.07 68.42 -10.20
C THR A 432 -26.39 68.72 -10.91
N THR A 433 -27.48 68.02 -10.59
CA THR A 433 -28.83 68.30 -11.13
C THR A 433 -29.62 69.38 -10.38
N ASP A 434 -29.34 69.63 -9.10
CA ASP A 434 -30.12 70.58 -8.26
C ASP A 434 -29.79 72.08 -8.51
N THR A 435 -29.48 72.44 -9.77
CA THR A 435 -29.35 73.85 -10.17
C THR A 435 -30.65 74.52 -10.60
N ASP A 436 -31.77 73.78 -10.72
CA ASP A 436 -33.11 74.33 -11.02
C ASP A 436 -33.86 74.69 -9.72
N THR A 437 -33.53 75.84 -9.11
CA THR A 437 -34.21 76.30 -7.88
C THR A 437 -35.63 76.80 -8.17
N ALA A 438 -36.50 76.76 -7.15
CA ALA A 438 -37.86 77.33 -7.21
C ALA A 438 -37.86 78.77 -7.77
N ASP A 439 -36.82 79.55 -7.47
CA ASP A 439 -36.65 80.92 -7.94
C ASP A 439 -36.43 81.03 -9.46
N GLN A 440 -35.75 80.07 -10.10
CA GLN A 440 -35.59 80.04 -11.55
C GLN A 440 -36.89 79.69 -12.27
N VAL A 441 -37.68 78.78 -11.70
CA VAL A 441 -39.00 78.41 -12.23
C VAL A 441 -39.99 79.57 -12.04
N ILE A 442 -39.95 80.26 -10.90
CA ILE A 442 -40.69 81.51 -10.66
C ILE A 442 -40.29 82.58 -11.67
N ALA A 443 -39.00 82.74 -11.95
CA ALA A 443 -38.52 83.70 -12.95
C ALA A 443 -39.02 83.35 -14.35
N SER A 444 -39.03 82.07 -14.72
CA SER A 444 -39.54 81.58 -16.01
C SER A 444 -41.03 81.85 -16.16
N PHE A 445 -41.84 81.53 -15.14
CA PHE A 445 -43.26 81.87 -15.16
C PHE A 445 -43.53 83.38 -15.14
N LYS A 446 -42.68 84.17 -14.49
CA LYS A 446 -42.78 85.64 -14.50
C LYS A 446 -42.56 86.20 -15.91
N VAL A 447 -41.65 85.63 -16.69
CA VAL A 447 -41.46 85.99 -18.10
C VAL A 447 -42.68 85.61 -18.94
N LEU A 448 -43.21 84.38 -18.75
CA LEU A 448 -44.43 83.92 -19.44
C LEU A 448 -45.66 84.78 -19.11
N ALA A 449 -45.74 85.28 -17.88
CA ALA A 449 -46.78 86.16 -17.40
C ALA A 449 -46.58 87.64 -17.80
N GLY A 450 -45.52 87.98 -18.54
CA GLY A 450 -45.23 89.37 -18.93
C GLY A 450 -45.05 90.29 -17.72
N ASP A 451 -44.22 89.86 -16.75
CA ASP A 451 -43.91 90.55 -15.50
C ASP A 451 -45.07 90.72 -14.50
N LYS A 452 -46.24 90.15 -14.77
CA LYS A 452 -47.37 90.11 -13.82
C LYS A 452 -47.10 89.09 -12.72
N ASN A 453 -47.62 89.35 -11.53
CA ASN A 453 -47.53 88.42 -10.38
C ASN A 453 -48.51 87.23 -10.46
N PHE A 454 -49.27 87.11 -11.55
CA PHE A 454 -50.22 86.05 -11.83
C PHE A 454 -50.16 85.66 -13.29
N ILE A 455 -50.57 84.44 -13.62
CA ILE A 455 -50.70 83.96 -15.00
C ILE A 455 -52.13 83.49 -15.26
N THR A 456 -52.65 83.64 -16.47
CA THR A 456 -54.00 83.17 -16.81
C THR A 456 -53.96 81.81 -17.52
N ALA A 457 -55.07 81.06 -17.45
CA ALA A 457 -55.19 79.77 -18.14
C ALA A 457 -54.95 79.88 -19.66
N GLU A 458 -55.34 81.01 -20.27
CA GLU A 458 -55.12 81.25 -21.70
C GLU A 458 -53.65 81.51 -22.03
N GLU A 459 -52.92 82.20 -21.14
CA GLU A 459 -51.47 82.42 -21.29
C GLU A 459 -50.70 81.10 -21.15
N LEU A 460 -51.07 80.26 -20.19
CA LEU A 460 -50.48 78.92 -20.06
C LEU A 460 -50.74 78.06 -21.31
N ARG A 461 -51.96 78.04 -21.85
CA ARG A 461 -52.29 77.29 -23.08
C ARG A 461 -51.61 77.82 -24.33
N ARG A 462 -51.28 79.11 -24.37
CA ARG A 462 -50.62 79.74 -25.52
C ARG A 462 -49.12 79.47 -25.53
N GLU A 463 -48.49 79.51 -24.37
CA GLU A 463 -47.02 79.44 -24.27
C GLU A 463 -46.49 78.04 -23.94
N LEU A 464 -47.31 77.15 -23.35
CA LEU A 464 -46.92 75.79 -23.00
C LEU A 464 -47.63 74.74 -23.86
N PRO A 465 -47.02 73.55 -24.06
CA PRO A 465 -47.70 72.41 -24.65
C PRO A 465 -49.02 72.07 -23.93
N PRO A 466 -50.04 71.55 -24.65
CA PRO A 466 -51.39 71.35 -24.10
C PRO A 466 -51.44 70.57 -22.78
N ASP A 467 -50.65 69.50 -22.68
CA ASP A 467 -50.61 68.63 -21.50
C ASP A 467 -50.00 69.33 -20.27
N GLN A 468 -49.00 70.20 -20.49
CA GLN A 468 -48.35 70.96 -19.43
C GLN A 468 -49.22 72.14 -18.98
N ALA A 469 -49.88 72.81 -19.93
CA ALA A 469 -50.79 73.90 -19.63
C ALA A 469 -51.97 73.44 -18.74
N GLU A 470 -52.62 72.33 -19.11
CA GLU A 470 -53.73 71.78 -18.32
C GLU A 470 -53.27 71.30 -16.94
N TYR A 471 -52.07 70.71 -16.85
CA TYR A 471 -51.48 70.33 -15.57
C TYR A 471 -51.26 71.53 -14.64
N CYS A 472 -50.68 72.62 -15.16
CA CYS A 472 -50.49 73.86 -14.40
C CYS A 472 -51.84 74.47 -13.98
N ILE A 473 -52.83 74.53 -14.86
CA ILE A 473 -54.17 75.07 -14.55
C ILE A 473 -54.86 74.26 -13.45
N ALA A 474 -54.73 72.94 -13.46
CA ALA A 474 -55.34 72.06 -12.48
C ALA A 474 -54.70 72.15 -11.08
N ARG A 475 -53.41 72.49 -11.00
CA ARG A 475 -52.64 72.50 -9.75
C ARG A 475 -52.33 73.89 -9.20
N MET A 476 -52.39 74.95 -10.00
CA MET A 476 -52.17 76.31 -9.53
C MET A 476 -53.40 76.81 -8.75
N ALA A 477 -53.15 77.37 -7.56
CA ALA A 477 -54.20 78.02 -6.80
C ALA A 477 -54.63 79.33 -7.50
N PRO A 478 -55.88 79.77 -7.33
CA PRO A 478 -56.31 81.08 -7.78
C PRO A 478 -55.51 82.19 -7.09
N TYR A 479 -55.04 83.17 -7.85
CA TYR A 479 -54.29 84.29 -7.30
C TYR A 479 -55.20 85.21 -6.48
N GLN A 480 -54.85 85.47 -5.21
CA GLN A 480 -55.64 86.29 -4.28
C GLN A 480 -55.06 87.70 -4.04
N GLY A 481 -54.13 88.17 -4.89
CA GLY A 481 -53.56 89.51 -4.76
C GLY A 481 -54.55 90.63 -5.14
N PRO A 482 -54.20 91.89 -4.80
CA PRO A 482 -55.05 93.05 -5.08
C PRO A 482 -55.31 93.30 -6.58
N ASP A 483 -54.48 92.71 -7.45
CA ASP A 483 -54.54 92.85 -8.92
C ASP A 483 -55.26 91.65 -9.59
N ALA A 484 -55.95 90.81 -8.81
CA ALA A 484 -56.54 89.57 -9.31
C ALA A 484 -57.63 89.82 -10.37
N VAL A 485 -57.46 89.19 -11.53
CA VAL A 485 -58.46 89.13 -12.61
C VAL A 485 -59.17 87.77 -12.60
N PRO A 486 -60.40 87.67 -13.15
CA PRO A 486 -61.10 86.40 -13.28
C PRO A 486 -60.24 85.37 -14.04
N GLY A 487 -59.92 84.25 -13.39
CA GLY A 487 -59.06 83.20 -13.96
C GLY A 487 -57.55 83.40 -13.77
N ALA A 488 -57.13 84.31 -12.88
CA ALA A 488 -55.73 84.47 -12.47
C ALA A 488 -55.25 83.31 -11.58
N LEU A 489 -54.08 82.77 -11.89
CA LEU A 489 -53.43 81.65 -11.22
C LEU A 489 -52.11 82.09 -10.59
N ASP A 490 -51.82 81.58 -9.39
CA ASP A 490 -50.61 81.88 -8.63
C ASP A 490 -49.49 80.88 -8.95
N TYR A 491 -48.61 81.27 -9.87
CA TYR A 491 -47.46 80.47 -10.24
C TYR A 491 -46.35 80.49 -9.17
N LYS A 492 -46.32 81.47 -8.25
CA LYS A 492 -45.32 81.53 -7.18
C LYS A 492 -45.61 80.48 -6.13
N SER A 493 -46.85 80.44 -5.63
CA SER A 493 -47.29 79.39 -4.71
C SER A 493 -47.14 78.00 -5.33
N PHE A 494 -47.42 77.85 -6.62
CA PHE A 494 -47.22 76.58 -7.33
C PHE A 494 -45.73 76.18 -7.43
N SER A 495 -44.85 77.11 -7.81
CA SER A 495 -43.41 76.81 -7.94
C SER A 495 -42.76 76.52 -6.60
N THR A 496 -43.14 77.25 -5.53
CA THR A 496 -42.71 76.94 -4.16
C THR A 496 -43.33 75.64 -3.64
N ALA A 497 -44.53 75.24 -4.08
CA ALA A 497 -45.08 73.93 -3.72
C ALA A 497 -44.45 72.77 -4.51
N LEU A 498 -43.93 73.03 -5.71
CA LEU A 498 -43.31 72.02 -6.55
C LEU A 498 -41.83 71.77 -6.18
N TYR A 499 -41.13 72.83 -5.75
CA TYR A 499 -39.68 72.81 -5.46
C TYR A 499 -39.31 73.29 -4.06
N GLY A 500 -40.22 73.88 -3.30
CA GLY A 500 -39.95 74.26 -1.92
C GLY A 500 -39.89 73.02 -1.05
N GLU A 501 -38.82 72.93 -0.26
CA GLU A 501 -38.67 71.97 0.81
C GLU A 501 -39.96 71.93 1.62
N SER A 502 -40.68 70.81 1.52
CA SER A 502 -41.60 70.45 2.58
C SER A 502 -40.72 70.12 3.77
N ASP A 503 -40.52 71.09 4.66
CA ASP A 503 -40.07 70.84 6.03
C ASP A 503 -41.09 69.90 6.68
N LEU A 504 -40.83 68.60 6.57
CA LEU A 504 -41.50 67.52 7.28
C LEU A 504 -40.56 66.33 7.49
#